data_AF-A0A4V2G305-F1
#
_entry.id   AF-A0A4V2G305-F1
#
_cell.length_a   1.000
_cell.length_b   1.000
_cell.length_c   1.000
_cell.angle_alpha   90.00
_cell.angle_beta   90.00
_cell.angle_gamma   90.00
#
_symmetry.space_group_name_H-M   'P 1'
#
loop_
_entity.id
_entity.type
_entity.pdbx_description
1 polymer ?
#
loop_
_entity_poly.entity_id
_entity_poly.type
_entity_poly.pdbx_seq_one_letter_code
_entity_poly.pdbx_strand_id
1 'polypeptide(L)'
;MSRSSNVAFIDAAQSPESELADIGLRLELIVTAAINSDIPPNWESLPFTELLTPLTKLYAVACEAAGREITPVTQEATPTEVVMLACALLRAQDLNPFDLALWFSRATHSNNLPR
;
A
#
# COMPACT_ATOMS: atom_id res chain seq x y z
N MET A 1 17.23 2.52 29.83
CA MET A 1 16.06 2.83 28.99
C MET A 1 15.99 1.79 27.88
N SER A 2 15.33 0.67 28.14
CA SER A 2 15.14 -0.40 27.16
C SER A 2 13.95 -0.06 26.27
N ARG A 3 14.17 0.00 24.95
CA ARG A 3 13.09 -0.02 23.96
C ARG A 3 12.43 -1.39 24.02
N SER A 4 11.25 -1.48 24.63
CA SER A 4 10.38 -2.63 24.44
C SER A 4 9.83 -2.60 23.03
N SER A 5 10.43 -3.42 22.15
CA SER A 5 9.87 -3.75 20.85
C SER A 5 8.60 -4.58 21.08
N ASN A 6 7.43 -3.94 21.05
CA ASN A 6 6.16 -4.63 20.88
C ASN A 6 6.07 -5.11 19.43
N VAL A 7 6.74 -6.23 19.14
CA VAL A 7 6.37 -7.07 18.00
C VAL A 7 5.09 -7.76 18.44
N ALA A 8 3.96 -7.33 17.90
CA ALA A 8 2.70 -8.05 18.09
C ALA A 8 2.96 -9.52 17.70
N PHE A 9 2.68 -10.42 18.64
CA PHE A 9 2.65 -11.86 18.37
C PHE A 9 1.66 -12.06 17.23
N ILE A 10 2.15 -12.47 16.06
CA ILE A 10 1.30 -13.13 15.06
C ILE A 10 0.75 -14.35 15.79
N ASP A 11 -0.57 -14.44 15.93
CA ASP A 11 -1.20 -15.58 16.56
C ASP A 11 -0.83 -16.80 15.71
N ALA A 12 -0.14 -17.78 16.29
CA ALA A 12 0.41 -18.92 15.55
C ALA A 12 -0.67 -19.78 14.85
N ALA A 13 -1.95 -19.50 15.12
CA ALA A 13 -3.12 -20.13 14.49
C ALA A 13 -3.57 -19.48 13.17
N GLN A 14 -3.18 -18.24 12.86
CA GLN A 14 -3.54 -17.56 11.61
C GLN A 14 -2.30 -17.24 10.79
N SER A 15 -2.30 -17.66 9.53
CA SER A 15 -1.22 -17.31 8.62
C SER A 15 -1.29 -15.82 8.28
N PRO A 16 -0.16 -15.11 8.07
CA PRO A 16 -0.15 -13.69 7.73
C PRO A 16 -1.02 -13.35 6.50
N GLU A 17 -1.13 -14.29 5.55
CA GLU A 17 -1.98 -14.16 4.37
C GLU A 17 -3.47 -14.12 4.74
N SER A 18 -3.89 -14.92 5.72
CA SER A 18 -5.26 -14.97 6.22
C SER A 18 -5.62 -13.67 6.96
N GLU A 19 -4.69 -13.14 7.77
CA GLU A 19 -4.89 -11.86 8.47
C GLU A 19 -5.03 -10.69 7.49
N LEU A 20 -4.16 -10.61 6.48
CA LEU A 20 -4.24 -9.57 5.45
C LEU A 20 -5.51 -9.70 4.61
N ALA A 21 -5.97 -10.91 4.34
CA ALA A 21 -7.24 -11.16 3.65
C ALA A 21 -8.44 -10.66 4.47
N ASP A 22 -8.47 -10.91 5.80
CA ASP A 22 -9.53 -10.39 6.67
C ASP A 22 -9.53 -8.86 6.72
N ILE A 23 -8.36 -8.23 6.80
CA ILE A 23 -8.22 -6.77 6.75
C ILE A 23 -8.76 -6.24 5.42
N GLY A 24 -8.41 -6.88 4.29
CA GLY A 24 -8.92 -6.51 2.96
C GLY A 24 -10.45 -6.59 2.88
N LEU A 25 -11.04 -7.67 3.37
CA LEU A 25 -12.50 -7.84 3.43
C LEU A 25 -13.18 -6.77 4.29
N ARG A 26 -12.60 -6.43 5.44
CA ARG A 26 -13.12 -5.37 6.32
C ARG A 26 -13.06 -4.00 5.66
N LEU A 27 -11.99 -3.69 4.91
CA LEU A 27 -11.88 -2.44 4.15
C LEU A 27 -12.96 -2.37 3.07
N GLU A 28 -13.21 -3.46 2.34
CA GLU A 28 -14.25 -3.51 1.31
C GLU A 28 -15.65 -3.26 1.88
N LEU A 29 -15.94 -3.83 3.07
CA LEU A 29 -17.18 -3.56 3.79
C LEU A 29 -17.32 -2.09 4.19
N ILE A 30 -16.23 -1.44 4.63
CA ILE A 30 -16.23 -0.01 4.98
C ILE A 30 -16.48 0.84 3.73
N VAL A 31 -15.82 0.53 2.61
CA VAL A 31 -16.02 1.23 1.33
C VAL A 31 -17.48 1.09 0.87
N THR A 32 -18.00 -0.14 0.86
CA THR A 32 -19.38 -0.42 0.49
C THR A 32 -20.37 0.34 1.38
N ALA A 33 -20.14 0.34 2.70
CA ALA A 33 -20.96 1.10 3.63
C ALA A 33 -20.88 2.60 3.37
N ALA A 34 -19.69 3.15 3.13
CA ALA A 34 -19.50 4.58 2.89
C ALA A 34 -20.14 5.08 1.58
N ILE A 35 -20.17 4.24 0.55
CA ILE A 35 -20.83 4.55 -0.74
C ILE A 35 -22.35 4.49 -0.60
N ASN A 36 -22.88 3.54 0.19
CA ASN A 36 -24.31 3.26 0.26
C ASN A 36 -25.04 3.91 1.46
N SER A 37 -24.33 4.51 2.41
CA SER A 37 -24.94 5.13 3.60
C SER A 37 -25.27 6.60 3.35
N ASP A 38 -26.46 7.04 3.79
CA ASP A 38 -26.86 8.45 3.80
C ASP A 38 -26.04 9.29 4.81
N ILE A 39 -25.38 8.63 5.77
CA ILE A 39 -24.49 9.26 6.75
C ILE A 39 -23.05 8.97 6.33
N PRO A 40 -22.30 9.98 5.86
CA PRO A 40 -20.91 9.77 5.49
C PRO A 40 -20.07 9.45 6.75
N PRO A 41 -19.08 8.55 6.64
CA PRO A 41 -18.13 8.35 7.72
C PRO A 41 -17.34 9.65 7.97
N ASN A 42 -16.81 9.79 9.19
CA ASN A 42 -15.89 10.88 9.48
C ASN A 42 -14.52 10.61 8.82
N TRP A 43 -14.39 11.04 7.57
CA TRP A 43 -13.20 10.82 6.73
C TRP A 43 -11.89 11.32 7.35
N GLU A 44 -11.94 12.39 8.15
CA GLU A 44 -10.75 12.95 8.82
C GLU A 44 -10.25 12.09 9.97
N SER A 45 -11.13 11.27 10.55
CA SER A 45 -10.78 10.39 11.67
C SER A 45 -10.29 9.00 11.25
N LEU A 46 -10.32 8.70 9.95
CA LEU A 46 -9.88 7.41 9.44
C LEU A 46 -8.36 7.29 9.54
N PRO A 47 -7.83 6.17 10.06
CA PRO A 47 -6.40 6.00 10.35
C PRO A 47 -5.59 5.64 9.09
N PHE A 48 -5.65 6.47 8.05
CA PHE A 48 -5.00 6.21 6.77
C PHE A 48 -3.48 6.09 6.89
N THR A 49 -2.85 6.85 7.78
CA THR A 49 -1.39 6.82 7.96
C THR A 49 -0.94 5.50 8.59
N GLU A 50 -1.70 5.02 9.57
CA GLU A 50 -1.48 3.77 10.30
C GLU A 50 -1.69 2.55 9.41
N LEU A 51 -2.54 2.65 8.38
CA LEU A 51 -2.78 1.58 7.40
C LEU A 51 -1.79 1.62 6.24
N LEU A 52 -1.61 2.79 5.61
CA LEU A 52 -0.81 2.91 4.39
C LEU A 52 0.69 2.80 4.67
N THR A 53 1.20 3.32 5.79
CA THR A 53 2.64 3.26 6.11
C THR A 53 3.16 1.82 6.19
N PRO A 54 2.58 0.90 6.98
CA PRO A 54 3.03 -0.49 7.00
C PRO A 54 2.73 -1.21 5.68
N LEU A 55 1.62 -0.92 5.01
CA LEU A 55 1.28 -1.54 3.72
C LEU A 55 2.29 -1.20 2.64
N THR A 56 2.73 0.06 2.54
CA THR A 56 3.77 0.49 1.60
C THR A 56 5.09 -0.25 1.87
N LYS A 57 5.49 -0.40 3.13
CA LYS A 57 6.71 -1.14 3.50
C LYS A 57 6.60 -2.63 3.17
N LEU A 58 5.47 -3.24 3.49
CA LEU A 58 5.19 -4.64 3.21
C LEU A 58 5.23 -4.90 1.70
N TYR A 59 4.61 -4.05 0.89
CA TYR A 59 4.62 -4.16 -0.56
C TYR A 59 6.04 -4.06 -1.14
N ALA A 60 6.85 -3.12 -0.65
CA ALA A 60 8.25 -2.99 -1.07
C ALA A 60 9.04 -4.28 -0.79
N VAL A 61 8.93 -4.84 0.43
CA VAL A 61 9.57 -6.10 0.81
C VAL A 61 9.08 -7.26 -0.07
N ALA A 62 7.79 -7.32 -0.35
CA ALA A 62 7.21 -8.38 -1.18
C ALA A 62 7.74 -8.33 -2.63
N CYS A 63 7.83 -7.15 -3.22
CA CYS A 63 8.41 -6.96 -4.56
C CYS A 63 9.91 -7.31 -4.61
N GLU A 64 10.67 -6.91 -3.59
CA GLU A 64 12.10 -7.27 -3.47
C GLU A 64 12.28 -8.78 -3.36
N ALA A 65 11.50 -9.45 -2.50
CA ALA A 65 11.55 -10.89 -2.33
C ALA A 65 11.12 -11.66 -3.60
N ALA A 66 10.15 -11.13 -4.35
CA ALA A 66 9.70 -11.71 -5.61
C ALA A 66 10.65 -11.42 -6.79
N GLY A 67 11.58 -10.48 -6.64
CA GLY A 67 12.45 -10.01 -7.72
C GLY A 67 11.71 -9.30 -8.86
N ARG A 68 10.45 -8.92 -8.64
CA ARG A 68 9.58 -8.26 -9.62
C ARG A 68 8.46 -7.49 -8.92
N GLU A 69 7.83 -6.60 -9.66
CA GLU A 69 6.60 -5.96 -9.21
C GLU A 69 5.45 -6.98 -9.09
N ILE A 70 4.71 -6.89 -7.99
CA ILE A 70 3.47 -7.63 -7.75
C ILE A 70 2.33 -6.68 -8.05
N THR A 71 1.26 -7.10 -8.73
CA THR A 71 0.12 -6.22 -9.02
C THR A 71 -0.49 -5.66 -7.72
N PRO A 72 -0.44 -4.34 -7.45
CA PRO A 72 -0.85 -3.79 -6.16
C PRO A 72 -2.36 -3.53 -6.05
N VAL A 73 -3.05 -3.33 -7.17
CA VAL A 73 -4.46 -2.93 -7.23
C VAL A 73 -5.13 -3.64 -8.42
N THR A 74 -6.38 -4.07 -8.26
CA THR A 74 -7.20 -4.69 -9.31
C THR A 74 -7.84 -3.64 -10.22
N GLN A 75 -8.56 -4.06 -11.26
CA GLN A 75 -9.31 -3.16 -12.14
C GLN A 75 -10.60 -2.60 -11.51
N GLU A 76 -10.93 -2.99 -10.27
CA GLU A 76 -12.08 -2.44 -9.54
C GLU A 76 -11.83 -0.99 -9.12
N ALA A 77 -10.57 -0.61 -8.89
CA ALA A 77 -10.18 0.78 -8.72
C ALA A 77 -10.10 1.49 -10.07
N THR A 78 -10.77 2.63 -10.19
CA THR A 78 -10.71 3.47 -11.39
C THR A 78 -9.33 4.11 -11.55
N PRO A 79 -8.90 4.44 -12.78
CA PRO A 79 -7.65 5.16 -13.01
C PRO A 79 -7.55 6.47 -12.19
N THR A 80 -8.66 7.16 -11.99
CA THR A 80 -8.71 8.40 -11.19
C THR A 80 -8.37 8.14 -9.73
N GLU A 81 -8.96 7.11 -9.10
CA GLU A 81 -8.69 6.76 -7.71
C GLU A 81 -7.22 6.36 -7.51
N VAL A 82 -6.67 5.58 -8.44
CA VAL A 82 -5.26 5.17 -8.43
C VAL A 82 -4.34 6.38 -8.54
N VAL A 83 -4.61 7.30 -9.48
CA VAL A 83 -3.80 8.52 -9.65
C VAL A 83 -3.93 9.44 -8.45
N MET A 84 -5.12 9.59 -7.86
CA MET A 84 -5.33 10.38 -6.64
C MET A 84 -4.46 9.87 -5.49
N LEU A 85 -4.48 8.55 -5.24
CA LEU A 85 -3.67 7.93 -4.21
C LEU A 85 -2.17 8.07 -4.51
N ALA A 86 -1.75 7.81 -5.75
CA ALA A 86 -0.35 7.95 -6.15
C ALA A 86 0.15 9.38 -5.92
N CYS A 87 -0.60 10.40 -6.35
CA CYS A 87 -0.24 11.80 -6.12
C CYS A 87 -0.21 12.17 -4.62
N ALA A 88 -1.10 11.59 -3.80
CA ALA A 88 -1.07 11.81 -2.35
C ALA A 88 0.20 11.22 -1.72
N LEU A 89 0.60 10.01 -2.11
CA LEU A 89 1.82 9.34 -1.63
C LEU A 89 3.09 10.12 -2.02
N LEU A 90 3.15 10.64 -3.25
CA LEU A 90 4.28 11.46 -3.71
C LEU A 90 4.42 12.74 -2.89
N ARG A 91 3.33 13.48 -2.70
CA ARG A 91 3.34 14.70 -1.87
C ARG A 91 3.71 14.39 -0.42
N ALA A 92 3.26 13.26 0.13
CA ALA A 92 3.59 12.87 1.50
C ALA A 92 5.08 12.58 1.71
N GLN A 93 5.85 12.33 0.65
CA GLN A 93 7.29 12.09 0.69
C GLN A 93 8.10 13.22 0.04
N ASP A 94 7.46 14.35 -0.28
CA ASP A 94 8.07 15.49 -0.99
C ASP A 94 8.71 15.08 -2.34
N LEU A 95 8.14 14.07 -3.00
CA LEU A 95 8.60 13.58 -4.30
C LEU A 95 7.96 14.39 -5.43
N ASN A 96 8.78 14.79 -6.39
CA ASN A 96 8.35 15.51 -7.58
C ASN A 96 8.39 14.62 -8.84
N PRO A 97 7.78 15.05 -9.97
CA PRO A 97 7.79 14.27 -11.21
C PRO A 97 9.18 13.96 -11.79
N PHE A 98 10.21 14.76 -11.48
CA PHE A 98 11.59 14.47 -11.89
C PHE A 98 12.16 13.29 -11.10
N ASP A 99 11.88 13.18 -9.81
CA ASP A 99 12.29 12.02 -8.99
C ASP A 99 11.69 10.73 -9.55
N LEU A 100 10.43 10.78 -10.00
CA LEU A 100 9.79 9.67 -10.69
C LEU A 100 10.47 9.34 -12.02
N ALA A 101 10.78 10.34 -12.84
CA ALA A 101 11.46 10.12 -14.11
C ALA A 101 12.83 9.43 -13.91
N LEU A 102 13.57 9.84 -12.87
CA LEU A 102 14.81 9.17 -12.47
C LEU A 102 14.54 7.73 -12.01
N TRP A 103 13.51 7.50 -11.20
CA TRP A 103 13.13 6.17 -10.72
C TRP A 103 12.78 5.22 -11.87
N PHE A 104 11.93 5.64 -12.81
CA PHE A 104 11.56 4.84 -13.99
C PHE A 104 12.76 4.58 -14.92
N SER A 105 13.71 5.51 -14.98
CA SER A 105 14.94 5.34 -15.77
C SER A 105 15.90 4.30 -15.18
N ARG A 106 15.82 3.98 -13.88
CA ARG A 106 16.63 2.92 -13.25
C ARG A 106 16.21 1.52 -13.72
N ALA A 107 14.91 1.30 -13.90
CA ALA A 107 14.36 0.01 -14.34
C ALA A 107 14.72 -0.33 -15.79
N THR A 108 14.96 0.67 -16.64
CA THR A 108 15.33 0.46 -18.05
C THR A 108 16.81 0.12 -18.24
N HIS A 109 17.69 0.55 -17.33
CA HIS A 109 19.14 0.32 -17.43
C HIS A 109 19.60 -1.03 -16.86
N SER A 110 18.84 -1.65 -15.96
CA SER A 110 19.19 -2.97 -15.40
C SER A 110 18.99 -4.14 -16.37
N ASN A 111 18.33 -3.91 -17.52
CA ASN A 111 17.96 -4.97 -18.48
C ASN A 111 18.91 -5.06 -19.71
N ASN A 112 19.99 -4.27 -19.75
CA ASN A 112 20.91 -4.18 -20.90
C ASN A 112 22.30 -4.80 -20.62
N LEU A 113 22.36 -5.99 -20.04
CA LEU A 113 23.58 -6.81 -20.06
C LEU A 113 23.48 -7.82 -21.22
N PRO A 114 24.41 -7.80 -22.20
CA PRO A 114 24.47 -8.85 -23.21
C PRO A 114 24.82 -10.18 -22.52
N ARG A 115 23.98 -11.20 -22.77
CA ARG A 115 24.30 -12.60 -22.45
C ARG A 115 25.35 -13.16 -23.41
#